data_AF-A0A6A4V6C5-F1
#
_entry.id   AF-A0A6A4V6C5-F1
#
_cell.length_a   1.000
_cell.length_b   1.000
_cell.length_c   1.000
_cell.angle_alpha   90.00
_cell.angle_beta   90.00
_cell.angle_gamma   90.00
#
_symmetry.space_group_name_H-M   'P 1'
#
loop_
_entity.id
_entity.type
_entity.pdbx_description
1 polymer ?
#
loop_
_entity_poly.entity_id
_entity_poly.type
_entity_poly.pdbx_seq_one_letter_code
_entity_poly.pdbx_strand_id
1 'polypeptide(L)' 'MLNSVGAGGATVFPLLGVAAPPVPGSALFWFNLRRSGLADSRTVHASCPVLLGAKSIANFWLHESGQEFRHRCGTSEDE' A
#
# COMPACT_ATOMS: atom_id res chain seq x y z
N MET A 1 -7.61 8.05 1.94
CA MET A 1 -8.93 7.95 1.29
C MET A 1 -9.62 9.30 1.43
N LEU A 2 -10.16 9.84 0.35
CA LEU A 2 -10.66 11.23 0.33
C LEU A 2 -12.17 11.33 0.58
N ASN A 3 -12.92 10.24 0.37
CA ASN A 3 -14.38 10.21 0.52
C ASN A 3 -14.87 8.83 0.99
N SER A 4 -16.17 8.74 1.28
CA SER A 4 -16.85 7.48 1.61
C SER A 4 -17.30 6.75 0.35
N VAL A 5 -17.32 5.42 0.43
CA VAL A 5 -17.79 4.52 -0.63
C VAL A 5 -18.91 3.67 -0.05
N GLY A 6 -20.02 3.52 -0.77
CA GLY A 6 -21.19 2.78 -0.29
C GLY A 6 -20.94 1.27 -0.24
N ALA A 7 -20.32 0.71 -1.28
CA ALA A 7 -19.93 -0.70 -1.34
C ALA A 7 -18.76 -0.95 -2.30
N GLY A 8 -17.92 -1.94 -1.99
CA GLY A 8 -16.72 -2.28 -2.78
C GLY A 8 -15.56 -1.31 -2.54
N GLY A 9 -14.64 -1.24 -3.50
CA GLY A 9 -13.54 -0.27 -3.48
C GLY A 9 -12.44 -0.53 -2.44
N ALA A 10 -12.34 -1.73 -1.87
CA ALA A 10 -11.23 -2.08 -0.99
C ALA A 10 -9.88 -2.04 -1.74
N THR A 11 -8.81 -1.66 -1.05
CA THR A 11 -7.44 -1.93 -1.52
C THR A 11 -7.04 -3.31 -1.02
N VAL A 12 -6.65 -4.21 -1.92
CA VAL A 12 -6.34 -5.61 -1.58
C VAL A 12 -4.89 -5.95 -1.87
N PHE A 13 -4.32 -6.82 -1.04
CA PHE A 13 -3.02 -7.46 -1.22
C PHE A 13 -3.25 -8.98 -1.38
N PRO A 14 -3.41 -9.49 -2.61
CA PRO A 14 -3.88 -10.86 -2.84
C PRO A 14 -2.98 -11.92 -2.20
N LEU A 15 -1.66 -11.73 -2.24
CA LEU A 15 -0.68 -12.68 -1.70
C LEU A 15 -0.60 -12.64 -0.17
N LEU A 16 -1.03 -11.55 0.46
CA LEU A 16 -1.10 -11.40 1.92
C LEU A 16 -2.49 -11.74 2.49
N GLY A 17 -3.51 -11.90 1.64
CA GLY A 17 -4.89 -12.11 2.08
C GLY A 17 -5.49 -10.90 2.82
N VAL A 18 -4.94 -9.70 2.61
CA VAL A 18 -5.38 -8.47 3.28
C VAL A 18 -6.30 -7.66 2.39
N ALA A 19 -7.42 -7.18 2.94
CA ALA A 19 -8.33 -6.25 2.30
C ALA A 19 -8.57 -5.04 3.22
N ALA A 20 -8.18 -3.85 2.76
CA ALA A 20 -8.38 -2.59 3.46
C ALA A 20 -9.59 -1.84 2.85
N PRO A 21 -10.74 -1.74 3.56
CA PRO A 21 -11.88 -0.99 3.07
C PRO A 21 -11.58 0.53 3.03
N PRO A 22 -12.24 1.29 2.15
CA PRO A 22 -12.08 2.74 2.09
C PRO A 22 -12.76 3.40 3.30
N VAL A 23 -11.98 4.06 4.15
CA VAL A 23 -12.47 4.85 5.29
C VAL A 23 -12.09 6.32 5.08
N PRO A 24 -13.05 7.27 4.99
CA PRO A 24 -12.73 8.68 4.75
C PRO A 24 -11.70 9.22 5.74
N GLY A 25 -10.71 9.96 5.24
CA GLY A 25 -9.64 10.54 6.06
C GLY A 25 -8.54 9.57 6.50
N SER A 26 -8.68 8.26 6.27
CA SER A 26 -7.64 7.28 6.59
C SER A 26 -6.53 7.25 5.53
N ALA A 27 -5.37 6.71 5.89
CA ALA A 27 -4.28 6.40 4.96
C ALA A 27 -3.86 4.93 5.11
N LEU A 28 -3.41 4.35 4.00
CA LEU A 28 -2.79 3.03 3.97
C LEU A 28 -1.33 3.22 3.57
N PHE A 29 -0.42 2.64 4.35
CA PHE A 29 1.01 2.76 4.15
C PHE A 29 1.66 1.39 4.23
N TRP A 30 2.57 1.12 3.31
CA TRP A 30 3.36 -0.11 3.25
C TRP A 30 4.67 0.14 2.51
N PHE A 31 5.61 -0.80 2.62
CA PHE A 31 6.87 -0.79 1.89
C PHE A 31 6.77 -1.71 0.68
N ASN A 32 7.17 -1.25 -0.52
CA ASN A 32 7.22 -2.10 -1.71
C ASN A 32 8.55 -2.87 -1.83
N LEU A 33 9.55 -2.47 -1.05
CA LEU A 33 10.88 -3.07 -1.00
C LEU A 33 11.10 -3.68 0.38
N ARG A 34 11.87 -4.77 0.42
CA ARG A 34 12.49 -5.30 1.63
C ARG A 34 13.59 -4.35 2.10
N ARG A 35 14.10 -4.52 3.33
CA ARG A 35 15.22 -3.70 3.81
C ARG A 35 16.50 -3.93 3.01
N SER A 36 16.62 -5.06 2.32
CA SER A 36 17.68 -5.30 1.32
C SER A 36 17.58 -4.43 0.07
N GLY A 37 16.45 -3.73 -0.16
CA GLY A 37 16.18 -2.95 -1.36
C GLY A 37 15.57 -3.75 -2.51
N LEU A 38 15.41 -5.06 -2.35
CA LEU A 38 14.74 -5.92 -3.33
C LEU A 38 13.21 -5.77 -3.25
N ALA A 39 12.53 -5.88 -4.39
CA ALA A 39 11.08 -5.79 -4.46
C ALA A 39 10.41 -6.91 -3.63
N ASP A 40 9.43 -6.55 -2.81
CA ASP A 40 8.62 -7.52 -2.07
C ASP A 40 7.39 -7.91 -2.89
N SER A 41 7.42 -9.11 -3.48
CA SER A 41 6.31 -9.61 -4.31
C SER A 41 4.98 -9.68 -3.53
N ARG A 42 5.02 -9.84 -2.21
CA ARG A 42 3.81 -9.95 -1.36
C ARG A 42 3.00 -8.65 -1.35
N THR A 43 3.62 -7.51 -1.66
CA THR A 43 2.97 -6.20 -1.62
C THR A 43 2.33 -5.80 -2.94
N VAL A 44 2.24 -6.73 -3.91
CA VAL A 44 1.36 -6.57 -5.08
C VAL A 44 -0.05 -6.28 -4.57
N HIS A 45 -0.62 -5.18 -5.06
CA HIS A 45 -1.89 -4.68 -4.60
C HIS A 45 -2.74 -4.19 -5.77
N ALA A 46 -4.05 -4.19 -5.54
CA ALA A 46 -5.03 -3.70 -6.50
C ALA A 46 -6.18 -3.00 -5.78
N SER A 47 -6.96 -2.21 -6.52
CA SER A 47 -8.26 -1.73 -6.04
C SER A 47 -9.35 -2.69 -6.52
N CYS A 48 -10.17 -3.18 -5.60
CA CYS A 48 -11.42 -3.83 -5.96
C CYS A 48 -12.35 -2.84 -6.70
N PRO A 49 -13.25 -3.36 -7.56
CA PRO A 49 -14.31 -2.55 -8.15
C PRO A 49 -15.15 -1.83 -7.10
N VAL A 50 -15.56 -0.59 -7.40
CA VAL A 50 -16.57 0.12 -6.62
C VAL A 50 -17.93 -0.38 -7.08
N LEU A 51 -18.72 -0.90 -6.15
CA LEU A 51 -20.06 -1.44 -6.44
C LEU A 51 -21.15 -0.38 -6.26
N LEU A 52 -20.94 0.56 -5.32
CA LEU A 52 -21.87 1.65 -5.06
C LEU A 52 -21.14 2.94 -4.66
N GLY A 53 -21.36 4.00 -5.41
CA GLY A 53 -20.74 5.31 -5.22
C GLY A 53 -19.49 5.51 -6.09
N ALA A 54 -18.54 6.30 -5.60
CA ALA A 54 -17.26 6.58 -6.27
C ALA A 54 -16.13 6.61 -5.24
N LYS A 55 -14.93 6.15 -5.62
CA LYS A 55 -13.75 6.13 -4.75
C LYS A 55 -12.73 7.17 -5.22
N SER A 56 -12.38 8.11 -4.35
CA SER A 56 -11.33 9.10 -4.58
C SER A 56 -10.15 8.86 -3.63
N ILE A 57 -8.95 8.76 -4.22
CA ILE A 57 -7.70 8.53 -3.48
C ILE A 57 -6.60 9.47 -3.98
N ALA A 58 -5.62 9.71 -3.11
CA ALA A 58 -4.34 10.29 -3.47
C ALA A 58 -3.25 9.25 -3.16
N ASN A 59 -2.36 9.00 -4.10
CA ASN A 59 -1.20 8.15 -3.89
C ASN A 59 0.03 9.02 -3.70
N PHE A 60 0.84 8.69 -2.70
CA PHE A 60 2.10 9.36 -2.44
C PHE A 60 3.21 8.31 -2.48
N TRP A 61 4.16 8.48 -3.39
CA TRP A 61 5.26 7.54 -3.60
C TRP A 61 6.53 8.07 -2.93
N LEU A 62 7.11 7.24 -2.08
CA LEU A 62 8.39 7.47 -1.42
C LEU A 62 9.42 6.55 -2.06
N HIS A 63 10.52 7.12 -2.56
CA HIS A 63 11.63 6.37 -3.15
C HIS A 63 12.71 6.10 -2.10
N GLU A 64 13.49 5.02 -2.25
CA GLU A 64 14.55 4.70 -1.28
C GLU A 64 15.70 5.71 -1.28
N SER A 65 15.99 6.35 -2.41
CA SER A 65 17.07 7.34 -2.53
C SER A 65 16.82 8.54 -1.61
N GLY A 66 17.81 8.88 -0.77
CA GLY A 66 17.72 9.95 0.23
C GLY A 66 17.05 9.52 1.54
N GLN A 67 16.69 8.24 1.69
CA GLN A 67 16.13 7.67 2.91
C GLN A 67 17.11 6.78 3.69
N GLU A 68 18.37 6.67 3.27
CA GLU A 68 19.39 5.77 3.83
C GLU A 68 19.58 5.89 5.36
N PHE A 69 19.36 7.09 5.92
CA PHE A 69 19.48 7.33 7.37
C PHE A 69 18.15 7.19 8.12
N ARG A 70 17.00 7.26 7.42
CA ARG A 70 15.65 7.16 7.99
C ARG A 70 15.12 5.73 7.95
N HIS A 71 15.44 4.99 6.89
CA HIS A 71 15.10 3.58 6.69
C HIS A 71 16.38 2.80 6.36
N ARG A 72 17.07 2.35 7.41
CA ARG A 72 18.37 1.66 7.27
C ARG A 72 18.21 0.32 6.56
N CYS A 73 19.15 0.02 5.66
CA CYS A 73 19.21 -1.25 4.96
C CYS A 73 19.38 -2.44 5.92
N GLY A 74 18.89 -3.60 5.50
CA GLY A 74 19.03 -4.87 6.21
C GLY A 74 20.45 -5.44 6.07
N THR A 75 20.82 -6.37 6.94
CA THR A 75 22.10 -7.09 6.83
C THR A 75 21.96 -8.41 6.07
N SER A 76 20.73 -8.80 5.73
CA SER A 76 20.39 -9.99 4.96
C SER A 76 19.37 -9.67 3.86
N GLU A 77 19.26 -10.56 2.87
CA GLU A 77 18.35 -10.39 1.73
C GLU A 77 16.86 -10.52 2.10
N ASP A 78 16.58 -11.30 3.15
CA ASP A 78 15.22 -11.63 3.61
C ASP A 78 14.62 -10.64 4.61
N GLU A 79 15.43 -9.72 5.14
CA GLU A 79 15.00 -8.54 5.91
C GLU A 79 14.47 -7.42 5.00
#